data_AF-A0A965VKW6-F1
#
_entry.id   AF-A0A965VKW6-F1
#
_cell.length_a   1.000
_cell.length_b   1.000
_cell.length_c   1.000
_cell.angle_alpha   90.00
_cell.angle_beta   90.00
_cell.angle_gamma   90.00
#
_symmetry.space_group_name_H-M   'P 1'
#
loop_
_entity.id
_entity.type
_entity.pdbx_description
1 polymer ?
#
loop_
_entity_poly.entity_id
_entity_poly.type
_entity_poly.pdbx_seq_one_letter_code
_entity_poly.pdbx_strand_id
1 'polypeptide(L)'
;KQRLRHLAGRRLTDEGSVLIVAREHRSQEQNRREAEQRLAELIRSALIEPKIRRKTKPTRASGLRRLEGKTRRSSVKRQRGRVRDQD
;
A
#
# COMPACT_ATOMS: atom_id res chain seq x y z
N LYS A 1 -13.63 7.03 14.36
CA LYS A 1 -13.62 5.78 15.17
C LYS A 1 -13.30 4.50 14.38
N GLN A 2 -13.72 4.35 13.11
CA GLN A 2 -13.45 3.11 12.32
C GLN A 2 -11.97 2.73 12.21
N ARG A 3 -11.08 3.71 11.96
CA ARG A 3 -9.63 3.47 11.83
C ARG A 3 -8.98 2.94 13.11
N LEU A 4 -9.40 3.44 14.27
CA LEU A 4 -8.96 2.93 15.57
C LEU A 4 -9.36 1.47 15.75
N ARG A 5 -10.61 1.11 15.40
CA ARG A 5 -11.09 -0.29 15.45
C ARG A 5 -10.25 -1.20 14.55
N HIS A 6 -9.94 -0.74 13.33
CA HIS A 6 -9.11 -1.50 12.41
C HIS A 6 -7.68 -1.71 12.93
N LEU A 7 -7.05 -0.65 13.46
CA LEU A 7 -5.68 -0.73 14.03
C LEU A 7 -5.62 -1.51 15.36
N ALA A 8 -6.68 -1.46 16.17
CA ALA A 8 -6.78 -2.23 17.40
C ALA A 8 -6.78 -3.74 17.12
N GLY A 9 -7.41 -4.17 16.02
CA GLY A 9 -7.42 -5.56 15.57
C GLY A 9 -7.86 -6.52 16.68
N ARG A 10 -7.01 -7.49 17.02
CA ARG A 10 -7.26 -8.48 18.08
C ARG A 10 -7.45 -7.89 19.49
N ARG A 11 -7.09 -6.62 19.71
CA ARG A 11 -7.30 -5.92 20.98
C ARG A 11 -8.71 -5.37 21.14
N LEU A 12 -9.52 -5.38 20.08
CA LEU A 12 -10.90 -4.91 20.13
C LEU A 12 -11.83 -6.04 20.59
N THR A 13 -12.63 -5.78 21.63
CA THR A 13 -13.68 -6.69 22.09
C THR A 13 -14.96 -6.52 21.26
N ASP A 14 -15.90 -7.47 21.36
CA ASP A 14 -17.18 -7.42 20.66
C ASP A 14 -18.02 -6.20 21.06
N GLU A 15 -17.92 -5.79 22.32
CA GLU A 15 -18.54 -4.57 22.88
C GLU A 15 -17.87 -3.26 22.40
N GLY A 16 -16.81 -3.36 21.59
CA GLY A 16 -16.09 -2.20 21.04
C GLY A 16 -15.09 -1.54 21.99
N SER A 17 -14.69 -2.24 23.05
CA SER A 17 -13.66 -1.78 24.01
C SER A 17 -12.27 -2.25 23.55
N VAL A 18 -11.22 -1.46 23.84
CA VAL A 18 -9.83 -1.82 23.52
C VAL A 18 -9.15 -2.37 24.76
N LEU A 19 -8.79 -3.66 24.74
CA LEU A 19 -8.04 -4.31 25.81
C LEU A 19 -6.53 -4.12 25.59
N ILE A 20 -5.87 -3.47 26.53
CA ILE A 20 -4.41 -3.33 26.57
C ILE A 20 -3.87 -4.02 27.81
N VAL A 21 -2.93 -4.93 27.60
CA VAL A 21 -2.25 -5.69 28.65
C VAL A 21 -0.80 -5.20 28.74
N ALA A 22 -0.35 -4.85 29.94
CA ALA A 22 1.02 -4.50 30.27
C ALA A 22 1.47 -5.34 31.47
N ARG A 23 2.59 -6.05 31.31
CA ARG A 23 3.09 -7.02 32.29
C ARG A 23 4.63 -7.13 32.27
N GLU A 24 5.30 -6.08 31.80
CA GLU A 24 6.75 -6.09 31.59
C GLU A 24 7.52 -5.72 32.86
N HIS A 25 6.88 -5.00 33.77
CA HIS A 25 7.49 -4.50 34.99
C HIS A 25 6.98 -5.23 36.24
N ARG A 26 7.81 -5.22 37.28
CA ARG A 26 7.41 -5.73 38.61
C ARG A 26 6.44 -4.80 39.33
N SER A 27 6.51 -3.49 39.07
CA SER A 27 5.62 -2.50 39.67
C SER A 27 4.33 -2.31 38.86
N GLN A 28 3.19 -2.33 39.54
CA GLN A 28 1.88 -2.03 38.94
C GLN A 28 1.85 -0.62 38.34
N GLU A 29 2.49 0.35 38.98
CA GLU A 29 2.52 1.73 38.48
C GLU A 29 3.24 1.83 37.14
N GLN A 30 4.37 1.11 37.00
CA GLN A 30 5.12 1.08 35.74
C GLN A 30 4.29 0.40 34.64
N ASN A 31 3.66 -0.74 34.94
CA ASN A 31 2.76 -1.41 33.99
C ASN A 31 1.57 -0.52 33.60
N ARG A 32 1.02 0.26 34.54
CA ARG A 32 -0.08 1.20 34.25
C ARG A 32 0.37 2.30 33.29
N ARG A 33 1.52 2.93 33.56
CA ARG A 33 2.08 3.99 32.70
C ARG A 33 2.37 3.46 31.29
N GLU A 34 2.90 2.25 31.19
CA GLU A 34 3.15 1.55 29.93
C GLU A 34 1.85 1.29 29.15
N ALA A 35 0.80 0.80 29.83
CA ALA A 35 -0.51 0.58 29.21
C ALA A 35 -1.12 1.90 28.70
N GLU A 36 -1.03 2.98 29.48
CA GLU A 36 -1.48 4.33 29.09
C GLU A 36 -0.70 4.85 27.87
N GLN A 37 0.62 4.64 27.83
CA GLN A 37 1.45 5.00 26.68
C GLN A 37 1.05 4.23 25.42
N ARG A 38 0.90 2.90 25.51
CA ARG A 38 0.43 2.04 24.41
C ARG A 38 -0.93 2.46 23.88
N LEU A 39 -1.86 2.83 24.77
CA LEU A 39 -3.16 3.35 24.39
C LEU A 39 -3.02 4.67 23.61
N ALA A 40 -2.23 5.59 24.15
CA ALA A 40 -2.03 6.90 23.55
C ALA A 40 -1.37 6.80 22.16
N GLU A 41 -0.40 5.90 21.98
CA GLU A 41 0.22 5.64 20.67
C GLU A 41 -0.75 5.06 19.65
N LEU A 42 -1.59 4.11 20.07
CA LEU A 42 -2.63 3.54 19.23
C LEU A 42 -3.63 4.63 18.79
N ILE A 43 -4.02 5.52 19.70
CA ILE A 43 -4.90 6.65 19.37
C ILE A 43 -4.21 7.62 18.42
N ARG A 44 -2.95 8.01 18.69
CA ARG A 44 -2.17 8.92 17.83
C ARG A 44 -2.04 8.38 16.41
N SER A 45 -1.68 7.11 16.25
CA SER A 45 -1.60 6.47 14.93
C SER A 45 -2.97 6.43 14.23
N ALA A 46 -4.04 6.17 14.98
CA ALA A 46 -5.41 6.19 14.49
C ALA A 46 -5.95 7.61 14.18
N LEU A 47 -5.22 8.67 14.51
CA LEU A 47 -5.54 10.06 14.12
C LEU A 47 -4.84 10.47 12.83
N ILE A 48 -3.64 9.94 12.52
CA ILE A 48 -2.86 10.26 11.30
C ILE A 48 -3.48 9.64 10.04
N GLU A 49 -4.25 10.41 9.27
CA GLU A 49 -4.92 9.90 8.07
C GLU A 49 -3.90 9.53 6.98
N PRO A 50 -3.95 8.30 6.43
CA PRO A 50 -3.04 7.92 5.36
C PRO A 50 -3.35 8.72 4.09
N LYS A 51 -2.32 9.32 3.50
CA LYS A 51 -2.46 10.04 2.23
C LYS A 51 -2.90 9.09 1.12
N ILE A 52 -4.02 9.41 0.47
CA ILE A 52 -4.55 8.61 -0.63
C ILE A 52 -3.50 8.52 -1.76
N ARG A 53 -3.04 7.30 -2.04
CA ARG A 53 -2.19 7.03 -3.20
C ARG A 53 -3.04 7.10 -4.47
N ARG A 54 -2.79 8.11 -5.30
CA ARG A 54 -3.34 8.17 -6.66
C ARG A 54 -2.45 7.34 -7.58
N LYS A 55 -3.05 6.43 -8.36
CA LYS A 55 -2.30 5.62 -9.34
C LYS A 55 -1.64 6.56 -10.35
N THR A 56 -0.36 6.37 -10.59
CA THR A 56 0.37 7.11 -11.63
C THR A 56 0.03 6.53 -13.00
N LYS A 57 -0.08 7.40 -14.01
CA LYS A 57 -0.16 6.96 -15.41
C LYS A 57 1.25 6.55 -15.89
N PRO A 58 1.39 5.63 -16.87
CA PRO A 58 2.67 5.38 -17.51
C PRO A 58 3.30 6.68 -18.02
N THR A 59 4.63 6.76 -17.97
CA THR A 59 5.34 7.97 -18.42
C THR A 59 5.22 8.15 -19.92
N ARG A 60 5.29 9.41 -20.40
CA ARG A 60 5.29 9.72 -21.83
C ARG A 60 6.38 8.96 -22.59
N ALA A 61 7.59 8.88 -22.02
CA ALA A 61 8.70 8.13 -22.58
C ALA A 61 8.43 6.61 -22.70
N SER A 62 7.67 6.02 -21.77
CA SER A 62 7.22 4.63 -21.88
C SER A 62 6.22 4.46 -23.03
N GLY A 63 5.29 5.41 -23.16
CA GLY A 63 4.33 5.45 -24.27
C GLY A 63 5.00 5.55 -25.65
N LEU A 64 6.01 6.41 -25.78
CA LEU A 64 6.79 6.58 -27.02
C LEU A 64 7.57 5.31 -27.38
N ARG A 65 8.35 4.75 -26.43
CA ARG A 65 9.09 3.49 -26.64
C ARG A 65 8.20 2.33 -27.09
N ARG A 66 6.97 2.24 -26.55
CA ARG A 66 5.99 1.24 -26.97
C ARG A 66 5.58 1.42 -28.44
N LEU A 67 5.33 2.66 -28.86
CA LEU A 67 4.97 2.97 -30.25
C LEU A 67 6.12 2.70 -31.21
N GLU A 68 7.34 3.17 -30.88
CA GLU A 68 8.55 2.89 -31.65
C GLU A 68 8.80 1.38 -31.78
N GLY A 69 8.68 0.64 -30.68
CA GLY A 69 8.79 -0.82 -30.67
C GLY A 69 7.73 -1.49 -31.55
N LYS A 70 6.50 -0.96 -31.58
CA LYS A 70 5.43 -1.44 -32.47
C LYS A 70 5.80 -1.21 -33.94
N THR A 71 6.25 0.01 -34.29
CA THR A 71 6.65 0.39 -35.65
C THR A 71 7.85 -0.42 -36.14
N ARG A 72 8.87 -0.60 -35.29
CA ARG A 72 10.05 -1.43 -35.61
C ARG A 72 9.62 -2.87 -35.90
N ARG A 73 8.76 -3.46 -35.07
CA ARG A 73 8.25 -4.82 -35.29
C ARG A 73 7.42 -4.94 -36.56
N SER A 74 6.58 -3.97 -36.90
CA SER A 74 5.81 -4.02 -38.15
C SER A 74 6.71 -3.93 -39.38
N SER A 75 7.75 -3.08 -39.35
CA SER A 75 8.73 -3.00 -40.44
C SER A 75 9.46 -4.33 -40.64
N VAL A 76 9.97 -4.92 -39.55
CA VAL A 76 10.63 -6.24 -39.58
C VAL A 76 9.69 -7.32 -40.13
N LYS A 77 8.41 -7.33 -39.73
CA LYS A 77 7.43 -8.29 -40.27
C LYS A 77 7.16 -8.09 -41.76
N ARG A 78 7.09 -6.84 -42.23
CA ARG A 78 6.88 -6.53 -43.65
C ARG A 78 8.03 -7.02 -44.52
N GLN A 79 9.27 -6.82 -44.07
CA GLN A 79 10.46 -7.31 -44.77
C GLN A 79 10.54 -8.85 -44.81
N ARG A 80 9.95 -9.54 -43.83
CA ARG A 80 9.82 -11.00 -43.81
C ARG A 80 8.64 -11.52 -44.65
N GLY A 81 7.82 -10.62 -45.19
CA GLY A 81 6.74 -11.02 -46.08
C GLY A 81 7.29 -11.70 -47.33
N ARG A 82 6.52 -12.64 -47.89
CA ARG A 82 6.88 -13.35 -49.12
C ARG A 82 7.17 -12.34 -50.22
N VAL A 83 8.38 -12.35 -50.76
CA VAL A 83 8.73 -11.57 -51.95
C VAL A 83 7.81 -12.06 -53.07
N ARG A 84 7.02 -11.15 -53.65
CA ARG A 84 6.30 -11.44 -54.88
C ARG A 84 7.29 -11.14 -56.00
N ASP A 85 7.68 -12.16 -56.75
CA ASP A 85 8.36 -11.96 -58.02
C ASP A 85 7.43 -11.10 -58.88
N GLN A 86 7.93 -9.95 -59.34
CA GLN A 86 7.23 -9.15 -60.32
C GLN A 86 7.60 -9.72 -61.70
N ASP A 87 6.57 -10.07 -62.49
CA ASP A 87 6.72 -10.38 -63.91
C ASP A 87 7.30 -9.18 -64.69
#